data_AF-A0A9P3K0M4-F1
#
_entry.id   AF-A0A9P3K0M4-F1
#
_cell.length_a   1.000
_cell.length_b   1.000
_cell.length_c   1.000
_cell.angle_alpha   90.00
_cell.angle_beta   90.00
_cell.angle_gamma   90.00
#
_symmetry.space_group_name_H-M   'P 1'
#
loop_
_entity.id
_entity.type
_entity.pdbx_description
1 polymer ?
#
loop_
_entity_poly.entity_id
_entity_poly.type
_entity_poly.pdbx_seq_one_letter_code
_entity_poly.pdbx_strand_id
1 'polypeptide(L)'
;MSGANFDNADLTEVVMSKAYAVGASFRGADFTNSVLDRVLFNEADLTGASFRNAVLSASTFNDANLTDTIFEDALIGYVDVQKLCRNTTLGEFTRLELGCK
;
A
#
# COMPACT_ATOMS: atom_id res chain seq x y z
N MET A 1 -7.93 0.49 -13.54
CA MET A 1 -6.64 1.19 -13.60
C MET A 1 -5.49 0.20 -13.69
N SER A 2 -5.72 -1.04 -14.17
CA SER A 2 -4.69 -2.06 -14.25
C SER A 2 -3.59 -1.66 -15.24
N GLY A 3 -2.33 -1.87 -14.87
CA GLY A 3 -1.17 -1.50 -15.70
C GLY A 3 -0.98 0.01 -15.91
N ALA A 4 -1.73 0.86 -15.21
CA ALA A 4 -1.55 2.30 -15.29
C ALA A 4 -0.26 2.75 -14.57
N ASN A 5 0.27 3.91 -14.96
CA ASN A 5 1.43 4.53 -14.31
C ASN A 5 0.97 5.76 -13.52
N PHE A 6 1.24 5.73 -12.21
CA PHE A 6 1.03 6.79 -11.23
C PHE A 6 2.31 7.10 -10.44
N ASP A 7 3.48 6.89 -11.05
CA ASP A 7 4.76 7.13 -10.40
C ASP A 7 4.89 8.61 -9.99
N ASN A 8 5.28 8.85 -8.74
CA ASN A 8 5.39 10.16 -8.10
C ASN A 8 4.07 10.96 -8.11
N ALA A 9 2.93 10.30 -8.29
CA ALA A 9 1.65 10.97 -8.22
C ALA A 9 1.37 11.45 -6.79
N ASP A 10 0.87 12.67 -6.68
CA ASP A 10 0.22 13.17 -5.48
C ASP A 10 -1.20 12.58 -5.41
N LEU A 11 -1.39 11.65 -4.49
CA LEU A 11 -2.66 10.99 -4.19
C LEU A 11 -3.03 11.23 -2.72
N THR A 12 -2.58 12.36 -2.17
CA THR A 12 -2.89 12.77 -0.80
C THR A 12 -4.40 12.95 -0.63
N GLU A 13 -4.92 12.51 0.50
CA GLU A 13 -6.35 12.57 0.87
C GLU A 13 -7.31 11.88 -0.11
N VAL A 14 -6.81 11.09 -1.07
CA VAL A 14 -7.65 10.41 -2.04
C VAL A 14 -8.56 9.40 -1.35
N VAL A 15 -9.79 9.31 -1.83
CA VAL A 15 -10.72 8.25 -1.43
C VAL A 15 -10.87 7.28 -2.60
N MET A 16 -10.37 6.06 -2.43
CA MET A 16 -10.56 4.97 -3.37
C MET A 16 -11.33 3.84 -2.69
N SER A 17 -12.46 3.47 -3.27
CA SER A 17 -13.24 2.30 -2.86
C SER A 17 -13.39 1.33 -4.04
N LYS A 18 -13.07 0.06 -3.81
CA LYS A 18 -13.20 -1.05 -4.77
C LYS A 18 -12.47 -0.80 -6.09
N ALA A 19 -11.35 -0.08 -6.04
CA ALA A 19 -10.56 0.22 -7.22
C ALA A 19 -9.73 -1.00 -7.68
N TYR A 20 -9.65 -1.18 -8.99
CA TYR A 20 -8.83 -2.22 -9.63
C TYR A 20 -7.52 -1.60 -10.12
N ALA A 21 -6.44 -1.81 -9.36
CA ALA A 21 -5.10 -1.27 -9.61
C ALA A 21 -4.05 -2.38 -9.79
N VAL A 22 -4.50 -3.55 -10.26
CA VAL A 22 -3.65 -4.74 -10.43
C VAL A 22 -2.55 -4.46 -11.47
N GLY A 23 -1.30 -4.74 -11.12
CA GLY A 23 -0.13 -4.52 -11.99
C GLY A 23 0.16 -3.06 -12.31
N ALA A 24 -0.47 -2.09 -11.63
CA ALA A 24 -0.19 -0.67 -11.82
C ALA A 24 1.11 -0.25 -11.12
N SER A 25 1.72 0.82 -11.59
CA SER A 25 2.92 1.42 -10.98
C SER A 25 2.53 2.65 -10.18
N PHE A 26 3.02 2.72 -8.95
CA PHE A 26 2.81 3.78 -7.97
C PHE A 26 4.14 4.13 -7.28
N ARG A 27 5.25 4.06 -8.02
CA ARG A 27 6.59 4.23 -7.45
C ARG A 27 6.74 5.64 -6.92
N GLY A 28 7.04 5.79 -5.64
CA GLY A 28 7.15 7.10 -4.99
C GLY A 28 5.84 7.88 -4.91
N ALA A 29 4.68 7.25 -5.13
CA ALA A 29 3.38 7.91 -5.00
C ALA A 29 3.08 8.25 -3.53
N ASP A 30 2.40 9.38 -3.30
CA ASP A 30 2.02 9.82 -1.96
C ASP A 30 0.53 9.58 -1.70
N PHE A 31 0.21 8.65 -0.80
CA PHE A 31 -1.14 8.34 -0.32
C PHE A 31 -1.39 8.87 1.10
N THR A 32 -0.67 9.90 1.53
CA THR A 32 -0.83 10.46 2.88
C THR A 32 -2.28 10.89 3.14
N ASN A 33 -2.82 10.54 4.31
CA ASN A 33 -4.21 10.80 4.73
C ASN A 33 -5.29 10.18 3.81
N SER A 34 -4.96 9.22 2.96
CA SER A 34 -5.92 8.60 2.04
C SER A 34 -6.86 7.59 2.72
N VAL A 35 -7.98 7.29 2.06
CA VAL A 35 -8.90 6.22 2.44
C VAL A 35 -8.98 5.20 1.30
N LEU A 36 -8.48 4.00 1.56
CA LEU A 36 -8.30 2.91 0.60
C LEU A 36 -9.10 1.69 1.05
N ASP A 37 -10.37 1.65 0.64
CA ASP A 37 -11.33 0.58 0.95
C ASP A 37 -11.40 -0.45 -0.19
N ARG A 38 -11.03 -1.70 0.08
CA ARG A 38 -11.12 -2.83 -0.87
C ARG A 38 -10.41 -2.59 -2.20
N VAL A 39 -9.27 -1.90 -2.18
CA VAL A 39 -8.47 -1.64 -3.38
C VAL A 39 -7.60 -2.85 -3.68
N LEU A 40 -7.54 -3.22 -4.96
CA LEU A 40 -6.73 -4.35 -5.43
C LEU A 40 -5.39 -3.85 -5.97
N PHE A 41 -4.36 -3.85 -5.14
CA PHE A 41 -2.96 -3.54 -5.50
C PHE A 41 -2.15 -4.80 -5.83
N ASN A 42 -2.80 -5.91 -6.20
CA ASN A 42 -2.06 -7.15 -6.51
C ASN A 42 -1.11 -6.93 -7.68
N GLU A 43 0.10 -7.47 -7.61
CA GLU A 43 1.16 -7.31 -8.63
C GLU A 43 1.59 -5.84 -8.88
N ALA A 44 1.13 -4.87 -8.08
CA ALA A 44 1.47 -3.47 -8.25
C ALA A 44 2.91 -3.17 -7.79
N ASP A 45 3.56 -2.21 -8.44
CA ASP A 45 4.83 -1.66 -7.95
C ASP A 45 4.56 -0.43 -7.06
N LEU A 46 4.72 -0.60 -5.76
CA LEU A 46 4.55 0.45 -4.74
C LEU A 46 5.90 0.89 -4.17
N THR A 47 7.01 0.65 -4.87
CA THR A 47 8.35 0.99 -4.36
C THR A 47 8.42 2.45 -3.90
N GLY A 48 8.75 2.70 -2.64
CA GLY A 48 8.87 4.06 -2.09
C GLY A 48 7.55 4.80 -1.88
N ALA A 49 6.38 4.14 -2.03
CA ALA A 49 5.09 4.79 -1.82
C ALA A 49 4.84 5.10 -0.33
N SER A 50 4.20 6.23 -0.06
CA SER A 50 3.86 6.68 1.30
C SER A 50 2.39 6.44 1.61
N PHE A 51 2.10 5.68 2.67
CA PHE A 51 0.74 5.47 3.21
C PHE A 51 0.57 6.11 4.60
N ARG A 52 1.27 7.22 4.86
CA ARG A 52 1.22 7.91 6.16
C ARG A 52 -0.21 8.30 6.53
N ASN A 53 -0.65 7.98 7.75
CA ASN A 53 -2.02 8.24 8.22
C ASN A 53 -3.14 7.69 7.30
N ALA A 54 -2.83 6.74 6.41
CA ALA A 54 -3.82 6.20 5.49
C ALA A 54 -4.72 5.18 6.19
N VAL A 55 -5.98 5.10 5.77
CA VAL A 55 -6.91 4.06 6.20
C VAL A 55 -6.97 2.98 5.13
N LEU A 56 -6.52 1.78 5.47
CA LEU A 56 -6.47 0.62 4.59
C LEU A 56 -7.42 -0.46 5.13
N SER A 57 -8.56 -0.65 4.46
CA SER A 57 -9.55 -1.64 4.86
C SER A 57 -9.77 -2.66 3.75
N ALA A 58 -9.50 -3.95 4.03
CA ALA A 58 -9.74 -5.04 3.09
C ALA A 58 -9.08 -4.87 1.70
N SER A 59 -8.02 -4.05 1.62
CA SER A 59 -7.20 -3.88 0.42
C SER A 59 -6.16 -5.01 0.32
N THR A 60 -5.83 -5.42 -0.91
CA THR A 60 -4.97 -6.58 -1.15
C THR A 60 -3.68 -6.20 -1.85
N PHE A 61 -2.56 -6.80 -1.42
CA PHE A 61 -1.21 -6.52 -1.89
C PHE A 61 -0.46 -7.81 -2.29
N ASN A 62 -1.19 -8.81 -2.79
CA ASN A 62 -0.58 -10.09 -3.17
C ASN A 62 0.40 -9.85 -4.32
N ASP A 63 1.62 -10.37 -4.18
CA ASP A 63 2.71 -10.22 -5.17
C ASP A 63 3.06 -8.76 -5.53
N ALA A 64 2.62 -7.79 -4.72
CA ALA A 64 3.01 -6.39 -4.89
C ALA A 64 4.45 -6.15 -4.42
N ASN A 65 5.14 -5.22 -5.05
CA ASN A 65 6.44 -4.76 -4.57
C ASN A 65 6.24 -3.63 -3.55
N LEU A 66 6.57 -3.90 -2.28
CA LEU A 66 6.43 -3.00 -1.15
C LEU A 66 7.78 -2.51 -0.61
N THR A 67 8.86 -2.62 -1.38
CA THR A 67 10.18 -2.11 -0.99
C THR A 67 10.11 -0.62 -0.68
N ASP A 68 10.71 -0.22 0.45
CA ASP A 68 10.76 1.16 0.94
C ASP A 68 9.39 1.85 1.08
N THR A 69 8.31 1.08 1.20
CA THR A 69 6.98 1.62 1.52
C THR A 69 6.93 2.08 2.97
N ILE A 70 6.16 3.14 3.22
CA ILE A 70 5.98 3.74 4.54
C ILE A 70 4.54 3.53 5.00
N PHE A 71 4.37 2.93 6.18
CA PHE A 71 3.05 2.72 6.80
C PHE A 71 2.89 3.42 8.16
N GLU A 72 3.71 4.44 8.42
CA GLU A 72 3.65 5.23 9.66
C GLU A 72 2.23 5.77 9.91
N ASP A 73 1.70 5.49 11.11
CA ASP A 73 0.34 5.85 11.54
C ASP A 73 -0.80 5.35 10.62
N ALA A 74 -0.53 4.40 9.72
CA ALA A 74 -1.56 3.81 8.88
C ALA A 74 -2.51 2.93 9.71
N LEU A 75 -3.81 3.10 9.49
CA LEU A 75 -4.84 2.28 10.10
C LEU A 75 -5.10 1.06 9.22
N ILE A 76 -4.49 -0.06 9.59
CA ILE A 76 -4.61 -1.35 8.90
C ILE A 76 -5.22 -2.38 9.85
N GLY A 77 -6.19 -3.15 9.36
CA GLY A 77 -6.80 -4.24 10.14
C GLY A 77 -5.78 -5.34 10.48
N TYR A 78 -5.92 -5.95 11.65
CA TYR A 78 -5.00 -7.00 12.13
C TYR A 78 -4.77 -8.15 11.13
N VAL A 79 -5.84 -8.61 10.47
CA VAL A 79 -5.77 -9.68 9.46
C VAL A 79 -5.01 -9.23 8.21
N ASP A 80 -5.12 -7.96 7.83
CA ASP A 80 -4.48 -7.43 6.64
C ASP A 80 -2.99 -7.16 6.90
N VAL A 81 -2.62 -6.72 8.12
CA VAL A 81 -1.22 -6.70 8.59
C VAL A 81 -0.59 -8.08 8.49
N GLN A 82 -1.25 -9.14 8.99
CA GLN A 82 -0.71 -10.50 8.90
C GLN A 82 -0.43 -10.95 7.46
N LYS A 83 -1.23 -10.49 6.49
CA LYS A 83 -1.00 -10.77 5.06
C LYS A 83 0.16 -9.94 4.52
N LEU A 84 0.20 -8.64 4.83
CA LEU A 84 1.30 -7.75 4.46
C LEU A 84 2.64 -8.30 4.95
N CYS A 85 2.72 -8.76 6.19
CA CYS A 85 3.95 -9.32 6.77
C CYS A 85 4.50 -10.57 6.05
N ARG A 86 3.69 -11.25 5.22
CA ARG A 86 4.16 -12.37 4.37
C ARG A 86 4.91 -11.88 3.13
N ASN A 87 4.79 -10.60 2.78
CA ASN A 87 5.47 -10.02 1.65
C ASN A 87 6.99 -9.96 1.92
N THR A 88 7.77 -10.53 1.02
CA THR A 88 9.22 -10.66 1.13
C THR A 88 9.98 -9.38 0.76
N THR A 89 9.31 -8.42 0.11
CA THR A 89 9.90 -7.15 -0.32
C THR A 89 9.89 -6.08 0.78
N LEU A 90 9.13 -6.30 1.86
CA LEU A 90 9.12 -5.41 3.02
C LEU A 90 10.48 -5.42 3.73
N GLY A 91 11.05 -4.23 3.90
CA GLY A 91 12.26 -4.03 4.68
C GLY A 91 12.05 -4.28 6.18
N GLU A 92 13.14 -4.52 6.92
CA GLU A 92 13.08 -4.76 8.37
C GLU A 92 12.42 -3.62 9.13
N PHE A 93 12.68 -2.37 8.73
CA PHE A 93 12.08 -1.20 9.34
C PHE A 93 10.55 -1.17 9.13
N THR A 94 10.08 -1.31 7.90
CA THR A 94 8.64 -1.33 7.59
C THR A 94 7.93 -2.50 8.30
N ARG A 95 8.60 -3.65 8.44
CA ARG A 95 8.07 -4.79 9.22
C ARG A 95 7.90 -4.44 10.70
N LEU A 96 8.83 -3.68 11.28
CA LEU A 96 8.72 -3.19 12.65
C LEU A 96 7.56 -2.20 12.80
N GLU A 97 7.41 -1.27 11.86
CA GLU A 97 6.28 -0.31 11.83
C GLU A 97 4.92 -1.02 11.81
N LEU A 98 4.79 -2.03 10.95
CA LEU A 98 3.58 -2.85 10.83
C LEU A 98 3.37 -3.79 12.03
N GLY A 99 4.34 -3.92 12.93
CA GLY A 99 4.28 -4.87 14.05
C GLY A 99 4.29 -6.33 13.61
N CYS A 100 4.97 -6.63 12.49
CA CYS A 100 5.17 -7.99 12.02
C CYS A 100 5.91 -8.81 13.10
N LYS A 101 5.35 -9.97 13.45
CA LYS A 101 5.92 -10.92 14.41
C LYS A 101 6.42 -12.17 13.73
#